data_AF-A0AB39Z2R0-F1
#
_entry.id   AF-A0AB39Z2R0-F1
#
_cell.length_a   1.000
_cell.length_b   1.000
_cell.length_c   1.000
_cell.angle_alpha   90.00
_cell.angle_beta   90.00
_cell.angle_gamma   90.00
#
_symmetry.space_group_name_H-M   'P 1'
#
loop_
_entity.id
_entity.type
_entity.pdbx_description
1 polymer ?
#
loop_
_entity_poly.entity_id
_entity_poly.type
_entity_poly.pdbx_seq_one_letter_code
_entity_poly.pdbx_strand_id
1 'polypeptide(L)'
;MTKVRVQTQRSTISRMASSSSSISLGCLLALIALLAQARAAEHSVFTHKNASSVLGQLVTSSTLVWESYDPKDAAQLQYAVEGGKYVTEDEHYPIYVCRVPIDGIQVSGHTEKILQRHVCLAAHYKHGKYDNFDVLMNKGHLGKVGWRHWRKFDAGVPVGAIRIGDDSYIGRHRAPGQPNNEGIATHWGADFNLGHLDPVGLGKIRVIESQREKYYDDGEVLVETEPFRYELRDIKLDRLRTETQENLTELVTRKLENLEDKYSTVETILSYSFDYNQYWGSHEGVARGLPTKIFEKDVSVPAEIYWALKHTERKSENKAVHTKLWPGTAINVTLRGVYVTLEAPYSGKLFAFYYGSDESVSRKISAEVRKSYLKEVKLEFSPVYFIENGTIVPTTTTTTTTSTSTTTHATTTSTNEPTPINEPPLVHMKDQGVQHSGPDTLEKTLHDSPSSNEVNSHEAPENMSSNPGKDVALAGFGGNAAGSISTAGSAFLTLLLTVFMSL
;
A
#
# COMPACT_ATOMS: atom_id res chain seq x y z
N MET A 1 -44.05 -65.14 70.57
CA MET A 1 -44.69 -64.01 69.88
C MET A 1 -43.78 -62.82 70.02
N THR A 2 -42.92 -62.61 69.03
CA THR A 2 -41.77 -61.71 69.13
C THR A 2 -41.66 -60.96 67.81
N LYS A 3 -41.66 -59.63 67.95
CA LYS A 3 -41.86 -58.61 66.93
C LYS A 3 -40.74 -58.66 65.87
N VAL A 4 -41.07 -59.03 64.64
CA VAL A 4 -40.16 -58.95 63.49
C VAL A 4 -40.12 -57.50 63.01
N ARG A 5 -38.95 -56.85 63.15
CA ARG A 5 -38.70 -55.46 62.77
C ARG A 5 -38.08 -55.45 61.38
N VAL A 6 -38.84 -54.97 60.40
CA VAL A 6 -38.41 -54.75 59.01
C VAL A 6 -37.37 -53.61 58.99
N GLN A 7 -36.15 -53.91 58.53
CA GLN A 7 -35.09 -52.93 58.34
C GLN A 7 -35.16 -52.38 56.91
N THR A 8 -35.50 -51.09 56.82
CA THR A 8 -35.56 -50.32 55.58
C THR A 8 -34.13 -50.00 55.09
N GLN A 9 -33.79 -50.49 53.91
CA GLN A 9 -32.51 -50.24 53.25
C GLN A 9 -32.51 -48.81 52.67
N ARG A 10 -31.73 -47.90 53.27
CA ARG A 10 -31.47 -46.55 52.74
C ARG A 10 -30.38 -46.65 51.66
N SER A 11 -30.72 -46.31 50.42
CA SER A 11 -29.75 -46.10 49.33
C SER A 11 -29.07 -44.74 49.50
N THR A 12 -27.78 -44.77 49.78
CA THR A 12 -26.88 -43.60 49.71
C THR A 12 -26.42 -43.41 48.26
N ILE A 13 -26.97 -42.40 47.59
CA ILE A 13 -26.46 -41.88 46.31
C ILE A 13 -25.21 -41.05 46.62
N SER A 14 -24.02 -41.61 46.36
CA SER A 14 -22.77 -40.84 46.34
C SER A 14 -22.64 -40.10 45.02
N ARG A 15 -22.65 -38.76 45.09
CA ARG A 15 -22.09 -37.89 44.04
C ARG A 15 -20.58 -38.05 44.05
N MET A 16 -20.03 -38.76 43.06
CA MET A 16 -18.60 -38.66 42.73
C MET A 16 -18.41 -37.66 41.59
N ALA A 17 -17.48 -36.76 41.83
CA ALA A 17 -17.12 -35.62 41.03
C ALA A 17 -16.66 -36.01 39.61
N SER A 18 -17.26 -35.36 38.62
CA SER A 18 -16.69 -35.19 37.29
C SER A 18 -15.67 -34.04 37.33
N SER A 19 -14.41 -34.31 37.64
CA SER A 19 -13.34 -33.29 37.57
C SER A 19 -12.05 -33.78 36.92
N SER A 20 -12.12 -34.85 36.11
CA SER A 20 -10.94 -35.49 35.54
C SER A 20 -10.82 -35.34 34.02
N SER A 21 -11.79 -34.70 33.35
CA SER A 21 -11.82 -34.59 31.88
C SER A 21 -11.33 -33.25 31.32
N SER A 22 -11.12 -32.25 32.18
CA SER A 22 -10.76 -30.88 31.74
C SER A 22 -9.24 -30.67 31.61
N ILE A 23 -8.42 -31.49 32.27
CA ILE A 23 -6.96 -31.34 32.29
C ILE A 23 -6.32 -31.95 31.03
N SER A 24 -6.90 -33.03 30.48
CA SER A 24 -6.37 -33.67 29.26
C SER A 24 -6.61 -32.85 27.99
N LEU A 25 -7.73 -32.12 27.91
CA LEU A 25 -8.06 -31.28 26.75
C LEU A 25 -7.16 -30.03 26.68
N GLY A 26 -6.82 -29.45 27.84
CA GLY A 26 -5.91 -28.30 27.94
C GLY A 26 -4.49 -28.63 27.49
N CYS A 27 -3.96 -29.80 27.89
CA CYS A 27 -2.64 -30.26 27.44
C CYS A 27 -2.62 -30.58 25.93
N LEU A 28 -3.71 -31.12 25.38
CA LEU A 28 -3.80 -31.39 23.94
C LEU A 28 -3.85 -30.10 23.12
N LEU A 29 -4.62 -29.09 23.54
CA LEU A 29 -4.67 -27.77 22.90
C LEU A 29 -3.35 -27.01 23.01
N ALA A 30 -2.63 -27.13 24.13
CA ALA A 30 -1.28 -26.57 24.27
C ALA A 30 -0.27 -27.27 23.36
N LEU A 31 -0.36 -28.59 23.18
CA LEU A 31 0.48 -29.33 22.22
C LEU A 31 0.16 -28.97 20.77
N ILE A 32 -1.11 -28.74 20.43
CA ILE A 32 -1.54 -28.30 19.10
C ILE A 32 -1.09 -26.85 18.83
N ALA A 33 -1.08 -25.99 19.85
CA ALA A 33 -0.52 -24.64 19.76
C ALA A 33 1.02 -24.63 19.66
N LEU A 34 1.71 -25.64 20.21
CA LEU A 34 3.16 -25.85 20.03
C LEU A 34 3.52 -26.51 18.70
N LEU A 35 2.57 -27.19 18.06
CA LEU A 35 2.65 -27.66 16.67
C LEU A 35 2.22 -26.58 15.66
N ALA A 36 1.99 -25.34 16.11
CA ALA A 36 1.84 -24.21 15.20
C ALA A 36 3.06 -24.19 14.26
N GLN A 37 2.77 -24.21 12.96
CA GLN A 37 3.74 -24.27 11.88
C GLN A 37 4.94 -23.38 12.18
N ALA A 38 6.11 -24.00 12.32
CA ALA A 38 7.37 -23.28 12.30
C ALA A 38 7.44 -22.57 10.94
N ARG A 39 7.05 -21.30 10.91
CA ARG A 39 7.25 -20.45 9.74
C ARG A 39 8.75 -20.38 9.49
N ALA A 40 9.14 -20.46 8.21
CA ALA A 40 10.51 -20.26 7.81
C ALA A 40 11.03 -18.94 8.41
N ALA A 41 12.29 -18.93 8.85
CA ALA A 41 12.90 -17.73 9.40
C ALA A 41 13.09 -16.69 8.29
N GLU A 42 12.56 -15.50 8.51
CA GLU A 42 12.65 -14.38 7.57
C GLU A 42 13.72 -13.38 8.02
N HIS A 43 14.62 -13.01 7.12
CA HIS A 43 15.65 -12.01 7.37
C HIS A 43 15.57 -10.86 6.35
N SER A 44 15.81 -9.64 6.82
CA SER A 44 15.74 -8.44 5.98
C SER A 44 16.81 -8.44 4.87
N VAL A 45 16.43 -7.94 3.70
CA VAL A 45 17.33 -7.67 2.57
C VAL A 45 17.71 -6.19 2.58
N PHE A 46 18.98 -5.87 2.31
CA PHE A 46 19.45 -4.49 2.20
C PHE A 46 19.84 -4.18 0.75
N THR A 47 19.50 -2.98 0.29
CA THR A 47 19.84 -2.46 -1.02
C THR A 47 20.68 -1.20 -0.92
N HIS A 48 21.53 -0.98 -1.91
CA HIS A 48 22.39 0.19 -1.99
C HIS A 48 21.64 1.41 -2.57
N LYS A 49 21.51 2.50 -1.81
CA LYS A 49 21.01 3.79 -2.30
C LYS A 49 22.16 4.81 -2.40
N ASN A 50 22.13 5.56 -3.50
CA ASN A 50 22.98 6.74 -3.80
C ASN A 50 24.49 6.45 -4.01
N ALA A 51 25.01 6.85 -5.17
CA ALA A 51 26.42 6.71 -5.55
C ALA A 51 27.32 7.91 -5.15
N SER A 52 26.76 8.96 -4.53
CA SER A 52 27.50 10.20 -4.23
C SER A 52 28.32 10.19 -2.92
N SER A 53 28.11 9.21 -2.04
CA SER A 53 28.92 9.03 -0.83
C SER A 53 29.70 7.72 -0.93
N VAL A 54 30.99 7.74 -0.60
CA VAL A 54 31.93 6.59 -0.65
C VAL A 54 31.45 5.37 0.14
N LEU A 55 30.50 5.54 1.07
CA LEU A 55 29.94 4.46 1.90
C LEU A 55 28.58 3.93 1.44
N GLY A 56 27.88 4.61 0.52
CA GLY A 56 26.51 4.27 0.13
C GLY A 56 25.51 4.32 1.30
N GLN A 57 24.25 4.69 1.07
CA GLN A 57 23.23 4.51 2.09
C GLN A 57 22.56 3.15 1.90
N LEU A 58 22.62 2.28 2.91
CA LEU A 58 21.88 1.03 2.88
C LEU A 58 20.43 1.26 3.30
N VAL A 59 19.51 0.69 2.55
CA VAL A 59 18.08 0.74 2.84
C VAL A 59 17.51 -0.67 2.85
N THR A 60 16.61 -0.94 3.80
CA THR A 60 15.91 -2.22 3.86
C THR A 60 14.92 -2.32 2.72
N SER A 61 14.98 -3.40 1.95
CA SER A 61 13.99 -3.71 0.93
C SER A 61 12.63 -3.96 1.56
N SER A 62 11.58 -3.40 0.95
CA SER A 62 10.19 -3.70 1.30
C SER A 62 9.61 -4.85 0.47
N THR A 63 10.34 -5.34 -0.54
CA THR A 63 9.85 -6.34 -1.50
C THR A 63 10.61 -7.65 -1.47
N LEU A 64 11.86 -7.62 -0.99
CA LEU A 64 12.75 -8.77 -0.92
C LEU A 64 12.97 -9.21 0.53
N VAL A 65 13.01 -10.53 0.74
CA VAL A 65 13.37 -11.14 2.02
C VAL A 65 14.28 -12.34 1.78
N TRP A 66 15.11 -12.66 2.76
CA TRP A 66 15.79 -13.93 2.82
C TRP A 66 14.95 -14.91 3.63
N GLU A 67 14.62 -16.04 3.05
CA GLU A 67 13.78 -17.06 3.69
C GLU A 67 14.54 -18.39 3.73
N SER A 68 14.57 -19.03 4.89
CA SER A 68 15.23 -20.33 5.02
C SER A 68 14.51 -21.41 4.20
N TYR A 69 15.27 -22.16 3.41
CA TYR A 69 14.74 -23.17 2.50
C TYR A 69 14.07 -24.32 3.26
N ASP A 70 12.82 -24.64 2.92
CA ASP A 70 12.13 -25.84 3.40
C ASP A 70 11.83 -26.79 2.24
N PRO A 71 12.46 -27.99 2.18
CA PRO A 71 12.20 -28.96 1.13
C PRO A 71 10.77 -29.52 1.13
N LYS A 72 9.97 -29.27 2.18
CA LYS A 72 8.56 -29.68 2.24
C LYS A 72 7.63 -28.68 1.56
N ASP A 73 8.06 -27.43 1.40
CA ASP A 73 7.26 -26.39 0.76
C ASP A 73 7.65 -26.23 -0.71
N ALA A 74 6.95 -26.95 -1.58
CA ALA A 74 7.16 -26.84 -3.03
C ALA A 74 6.77 -25.47 -3.60
N ALA A 75 5.91 -24.71 -2.92
CA ALA A 75 5.46 -23.41 -3.38
C ALA A 75 6.45 -22.29 -3.02
N GLN A 76 7.36 -22.53 -2.07
CA GLN A 76 8.37 -21.56 -1.65
C GLN A 76 9.14 -21.01 -2.86
N LEU A 77 9.68 -21.89 -3.71
CA LEU A 77 10.51 -21.46 -4.84
C LEU A 77 9.74 -20.71 -5.95
N GLN A 78 8.40 -20.68 -5.92
CA GLN A 78 7.61 -19.90 -6.89
C GLN A 78 7.91 -18.39 -6.81
N TYR A 79 8.24 -17.88 -5.62
CA TYR A 79 8.55 -16.47 -5.40
C TYR A 79 10.06 -16.20 -5.34
N ALA A 80 10.90 -17.20 -5.58
CA ALA A 80 12.35 -17.06 -5.48
C ALA A 80 12.92 -16.26 -6.66
N VAL A 81 13.97 -15.49 -6.40
CA VAL A 81 14.63 -14.67 -7.42
C VAL A 81 15.51 -15.56 -8.31
N GLU A 82 15.22 -15.54 -9.61
CA GLU A 82 15.97 -16.30 -10.61
C GLU A 82 17.39 -15.75 -10.80
N GLY A 83 18.36 -16.64 -10.62
CA GLY A 83 19.78 -16.43 -10.86
C GLY A 83 20.21 -16.67 -12.31
N GLY A 84 19.46 -17.49 -13.05
CA GLY A 84 19.83 -17.97 -14.38
C GLY A 84 19.06 -19.25 -14.71
N LYS A 85 19.58 -20.03 -15.64
CA LYS A 85 19.01 -21.30 -16.07
C LYS A 85 20.07 -22.39 -16.04
N TYR A 86 19.67 -23.56 -15.55
CA TYR A 86 20.45 -24.78 -15.66
C TYR A 86 20.03 -25.52 -16.93
N VAL A 87 21.00 -25.90 -17.76
CA VAL A 87 20.77 -26.54 -19.06
C VAL A 87 21.52 -27.86 -19.12
N THR A 88 20.79 -28.95 -19.34
CA THR A 88 21.30 -30.30 -19.64
C THR A 88 20.60 -30.87 -20.86
N GLU A 89 21.04 -32.03 -21.37
CA GLU A 89 20.43 -32.66 -22.54
C GLU A 89 18.94 -32.91 -22.31
N ASP A 90 18.58 -33.33 -21.08
CA ASP A 90 17.24 -33.78 -20.73
C ASP A 90 16.44 -32.76 -19.89
N GLU A 91 17.12 -31.89 -19.13
CA GLU A 91 16.48 -30.98 -18.17
C GLU A 91 16.88 -29.52 -18.35
N HIS A 92 15.86 -28.64 -18.27
CA HIS A 92 16.01 -27.19 -18.27
C HIS A 92 15.20 -26.62 -17.11
N TYR A 93 15.86 -25.99 -16.13
CA TYR A 93 15.18 -25.45 -14.96
C TYR A 93 15.83 -24.14 -14.46
N PRO A 94 15.06 -23.23 -13.83
CA PRO A 94 15.61 -22.01 -13.25
C PRO A 94 16.48 -22.32 -12.03
N ILE A 95 17.62 -21.63 -11.92
CA ILE A 95 18.41 -21.62 -10.68
C ILE A 95 18.04 -20.39 -9.88
N TYR A 96 17.95 -20.51 -8.56
CA TYR A 96 17.56 -19.41 -7.68
C TYR A 96 18.76 -18.90 -6.89
N VAL A 97 18.71 -17.62 -6.53
CA VAL A 97 19.72 -16.98 -5.68
C VAL A 97 19.59 -17.52 -4.25
N CYS A 98 20.68 -18.07 -3.72
CA CYS A 98 20.75 -18.54 -2.34
C CYS A 98 21.93 -17.91 -1.59
N ARG A 99 21.91 -17.98 -0.26
CA ARG A 99 23.06 -17.66 0.59
C ARG A 99 23.22 -18.67 1.72
N VAL A 100 24.45 -18.80 2.19
CA VAL A 100 24.81 -19.67 3.31
C VAL A 100 25.78 -18.96 4.25
N PRO A 101 25.67 -19.19 5.57
CA PRO A 101 26.67 -18.73 6.52
C PRO A 101 27.85 -19.71 6.53
N ILE A 102 29.03 -19.26 6.07
CA ILE A 102 30.28 -20.02 6.13
C ILE A 102 31.27 -19.25 6.99
N ASP A 103 31.76 -19.89 8.06
CA ASP A 103 32.70 -19.27 9.02
C ASP A 103 32.20 -17.92 9.58
N GLY A 104 30.88 -17.76 9.72
CA GLY A 104 30.23 -16.53 10.20
C GLY A 104 29.96 -15.48 9.13
N ILE A 105 30.37 -15.70 7.88
CA ILE A 105 30.18 -14.77 6.76
C ILE A 105 29.08 -15.29 5.83
N GLN A 106 28.16 -14.41 5.42
CA GLN A 106 27.13 -14.76 4.44
C GLN A 106 27.71 -14.78 3.03
N VAL A 107 27.63 -15.92 2.35
CA VAL A 107 28.15 -16.09 0.99
C VAL A 107 27.00 -16.47 0.06
N SER A 108 26.89 -15.77 -1.07
CA SER A 108 25.89 -16.04 -2.10
C SER A 108 26.28 -17.20 -3.00
N GLY A 109 25.26 -17.76 -3.63
CA GLY A 109 25.36 -18.87 -4.55
C GLY A 109 24.12 -19.02 -5.42
N HIS A 110 24.01 -20.18 -6.05
CA HIS A 110 22.81 -20.59 -6.74
C HIS A 110 22.33 -21.96 -6.28
N THR A 111 21.05 -22.23 -6.45
CA THR A 111 20.49 -23.55 -6.19
C THR A 111 20.77 -24.52 -7.34
N GLU A 112 21.13 -25.75 -7.02
CA GLU A 112 21.18 -26.89 -7.95
C GLU A 112 20.10 -27.90 -7.55
N LYS A 113 19.39 -28.48 -8.52
CA LYS A 113 18.38 -29.51 -8.25
C LYS A 113 19.05 -30.88 -8.21
N ILE A 114 18.94 -31.57 -7.07
CA ILE A 114 19.39 -32.94 -6.89
C ILE A 114 18.17 -33.80 -6.55
N LEU A 115 17.76 -34.65 -7.50
CA LEU A 115 16.53 -35.44 -7.41
C LEU A 115 15.29 -34.54 -7.25
N GLN A 116 14.72 -34.47 -6.03
CA GLN A 116 13.52 -33.70 -5.70
C GLN A 116 13.81 -32.59 -4.68
N ARG A 117 15.08 -32.27 -4.44
CA ARG A 117 15.50 -31.24 -3.47
C ARG A 117 16.46 -30.26 -4.12
N HIS A 118 16.51 -29.06 -3.58
CA HIS A 118 17.49 -28.06 -3.97
C HIS A 118 18.62 -28.02 -2.93
N VAL A 119 19.85 -27.87 -3.42
CA VAL A 119 21.03 -27.57 -2.60
C VAL A 119 21.61 -26.24 -3.03
N CYS A 120 22.20 -25.49 -2.10
CA CYS A 120 22.89 -24.25 -2.43
C CYS A 120 24.37 -24.51 -2.75
N LEU A 121 24.81 -24.04 -3.92
CA LEU A 121 26.21 -23.97 -4.34
C LEU A 121 26.73 -22.55 -4.11
N ALA A 122 27.45 -22.34 -3.01
CA ALA A 122 27.92 -21.02 -2.59
C ALA A 122 29.35 -20.73 -3.03
N ALA A 123 29.61 -19.47 -3.42
CA ALA A 123 30.88 -19.00 -3.96
C ALA A 123 32.00 -18.84 -2.90
N HIS A 124 32.45 -19.97 -2.32
CA HIS A 124 33.47 -20.04 -1.27
C HIS A 124 34.52 -21.16 -1.49
N TYR A 125 35.70 -20.99 -0.89
CA TYR A 125 36.87 -21.87 -1.06
C TYR A 125 36.69 -23.29 -0.51
N LYS A 126 35.64 -23.53 0.27
CA LYS A 126 35.30 -24.85 0.84
C LYS A 126 34.43 -25.71 -0.08
N HIS A 127 34.02 -25.20 -1.25
CA HIS A 127 33.30 -25.93 -2.33
C HIS A 127 32.20 -26.88 -1.82
N GLY A 128 31.35 -26.40 -0.92
CA GLY A 128 30.29 -27.20 -0.30
C GLY A 128 28.99 -27.13 -1.09
N LYS A 129 28.29 -28.27 -1.15
CA LYS A 129 26.83 -28.33 -1.36
C LYS A 129 26.17 -28.21 0.01
N TYR A 130 25.28 -27.24 0.18
CA TYR A 130 24.65 -26.97 1.46
C TYR A 130 23.15 -27.26 1.38
N ASP A 131 22.66 -28.09 2.30
CA ASP A 131 21.23 -28.41 2.44
C ASP A 131 20.47 -27.33 3.23
N ASN A 132 21.16 -26.65 4.15
CA ASN A 132 20.60 -25.55 4.95
C ASN A 132 21.09 -24.23 4.39
N PHE A 133 20.18 -23.45 3.81
CA PHE A 133 20.47 -22.17 3.18
C PHE A 133 19.24 -21.27 3.19
N ASP A 134 19.47 -19.97 2.97
CA ASP A 134 18.39 -19.03 2.69
C ASP A 134 18.27 -18.82 1.19
N VAL A 135 17.04 -18.65 0.71
CA VAL A 135 16.71 -18.26 -0.67
C VAL A 135 16.27 -16.80 -0.68
N LEU A 136 16.68 -16.06 -1.71
CA LEU A 136 16.20 -14.70 -1.92
C LEU A 136 14.80 -14.74 -2.50
N MET A 137 13.84 -14.21 -1.77
CA MET A 137 12.42 -14.24 -2.11
C MET A 137 11.94 -12.85 -2.52
N ASN A 138 11.26 -12.76 -3.66
CA ASN A 138 10.51 -11.58 -4.08
C ASN A 138 9.06 -11.73 -3.64
N LYS A 139 8.80 -11.36 -2.39
CA LYS A 139 7.51 -11.57 -1.75
C LYS A 139 6.41 -10.85 -2.53
N GLY A 140 5.54 -11.66 -3.12
CA GLY A 140 4.42 -11.17 -3.89
C GLY A 140 4.77 -10.63 -5.28
N HIS A 141 5.97 -10.87 -5.80
CA HIS A 141 6.41 -10.43 -7.14
C HIS A 141 6.26 -8.91 -7.38
N LEU A 142 6.35 -8.11 -6.33
CA LEU A 142 6.16 -6.66 -6.42
C LEU A 142 7.50 -5.92 -6.57
N GLY A 143 8.60 -6.55 -6.18
CA GLY A 143 9.94 -6.04 -6.46
C GLY A 143 10.29 -6.21 -7.93
N LYS A 144 10.66 -5.13 -8.62
CA LYS A 144 11.27 -5.23 -9.94
C LYS A 144 12.75 -5.52 -9.78
N VAL A 145 13.09 -6.81 -9.73
CA VAL A 145 14.48 -7.28 -9.70
C VAL A 145 15.01 -7.49 -11.11
N GLY A 146 16.27 -7.14 -11.32
CA GLY A 146 16.91 -7.30 -12.61
C GLY A 146 18.42 -7.38 -12.50
N TRP A 147 19.03 -8.03 -13.49
CA TRP A 147 20.48 -8.12 -13.61
C TRP A 147 20.98 -6.92 -14.40
N ARG A 148 21.84 -6.11 -13.78
CA ARG A 148 22.43 -4.93 -14.40
C ARG A 148 23.89 -5.21 -14.73
N HIS A 149 24.28 -4.98 -15.98
CA HIS A 149 25.68 -5.08 -16.38
C HIS A 149 26.56 -4.18 -15.51
N TRP A 150 27.69 -4.73 -15.09
CA TRP A 150 28.68 -4.06 -14.27
C TRP A 150 30.08 -4.41 -14.77
N ARG A 151 30.95 -3.42 -14.79
CA ARG A 151 32.40 -3.57 -15.00
C ARG A 151 33.17 -2.76 -13.98
N LYS A 152 34.40 -3.18 -13.74
CA LYS A 152 35.38 -2.57 -12.81
C LYS A 152 35.61 -1.07 -12.98
N PHE A 153 35.38 -0.54 -14.18
CA PHE A 153 35.54 0.90 -14.49
C PHE A 153 34.21 1.66 -14.49
N ASP A 154 33.10 1.02 -14.12
CA ASP A 154 31.86 1.74 -13.85
C ASP A 154 31.97 2.55 -12.57
N ALA A 155 31.07 3.53 -12.41
CA ALA A 155 31.03 4.44 -11.27
C ALA A 155 30.54 3.75 -9.98
N GLY A 156 31.24 2.70 -9.53
CA GLY A 156 31.00 1.97 -8.28
C GLY A 156 29.88 0.93 -8.36
N VAL A 157 29.27 0.66 -7.21
CA VAL A 157 28.18 -0.31 -7.06
C VAL A 157 26.88 0.30 -7.60
N PRO A 158 26.15 -0.40 -8.47
CA PRO A 158 24.89 0.12 -9.00
C PRO A 158 23.87 0.46 -7.90
N VAL A 159 23.09 1.51 -8.12
CA VAL A 159 21.95 1.84 -7.24
C VAL A 159 20.92 0.71 -7.30
N GLY A 160 20.43 0.31 -6.13
CA GLY A 160 19.53 -0.81 -5.91
C GLY A 160 20.22 -2.17 -5.80
N ALA A 161 21.56 -2.23 -5.87
CA ALA A 161 22.30 -3.49 -5.71
C ALA A 161 21.98 -4.17 -4.38
N ILE A 162 21.68 -5.46 -4.42
CA ILE A 162 21.27 -6.23 -3.24
C ILE A 162 22.50 -6.76 -2.50
N ARG A 163 22.54 -6.49 -1.20
CA ARG A 163 23.63 -6.86 -0.29
C ARG A 163 23.40 -8.24 0.33
N ILE A 164 24.47 -9.02 0.44
CA ILE A 164 24.43 -10.41 0.96
C ILE A 164 24.83 -10.47 2.43
N GLY A 165 25.91 -9.76 2.77
CA GLY A 165 26.55 -9.70 4.08
C GLY A 165 27.04 -8.28 4.37
N ASP A 166 28.20 -8.10 5.00
CA ASP A 166 28.63 -6.76 5.39
C ASP A 166 29.19 -5.95 4.21
N ASP A 167 30.03 -6.47 3.33
CA ASP A 167 30.63 -5.61 2.29
C ASP A 167 30.41 -6.09 0.86
N SER A 168 29.55 -7.09 0.65
CA SER A 168 29.40 -7.74 -0.65
C SER A 168 27.98 -7.69 -1.23
N TYR A 169 27.88 -7.56 -2.55
CA TYR A 169 26.63 -7.52 -3.30
C TYR A 169 26.45 -8.75 -4.17
N ILE A 170 25.21 -9.11 -4.52
CA ILE A 170 24.93 -10.26 -5.39
C ILE A 170 25.41 -9.97 -6.80
N GLY A 171 26.27 -10.84 -7.31
CA GLY A 171 26.80 -10.76 -8.66
C GLY A 171 26.76 -12.11 -9.37
N ARG A 172 26.81 -12.07 -10.70
CA ARG A 172 26.98 -13.26 -11.52
C ARG A 172 27.89 -12.96 -12.70
N HIS A 173 28.56 -14.00 -13.19
CA HIS A 173 29.35 -13.94 -14.41
C HIS A 173 28.89 -15.06 -15.35
N ARG A 174 28.83 -14.77 -16.65
CA ARG A 174 28.43 -15.75 -17.66
C ARG A 174 29.37 -16.95 -17.60
N ALA A 175 28.82 -18.15 -17.50
CA ALA A 175 29.63 -19.34 -17.48
C ALA A 175 30.32 -19.52 -18.85
N PRO A 176 31.60 -19.91 -18.89
CA PRO A 176 32.31 -20.08 -20.16
C PRO A 176 31.66 -21.20 -20.95
N GLY A 177 31.28 -20.91 -22.20
CA GLY A 177 30.79 -21.94 -23.12
C GLY A 177 31.89 -22.97 -23.38
N GLN A 178 31.54 -24.25 -23.33
CA GLN A 178 32.43 -25.29 -23.85
C GLN A 178 32.32 -25.29 -25.38
N PRO A 179 33.43 -25.14 -26.12
CA PRO A 179 33.39 -25.32 -27.56
C PRO A 179 33.13 -26.80 -27.86
N ASN A 180 32.05 -27.11 -28.58
CA ASN A 180 31.90 -28.45 -29.16
C ASN A 180 32.89 -28.64 -30.31
N ASN A 181 33.09 -29.90 -30.70
CA ASN A 181 33.91 -30.32 -31.85
C ASN A 181 33.50 -29.65 -33.18
N GLU A 182 32.29 -29.07 -33.26
CA GLU A 182 31.76 -28.35 -34.41
C GLU A 182 31.89 -26.81 -34.32
N GLY A 183 32.53 -26.28 -33.27
CA GLY A 183 32.68 -24.84 -33.05
C GLY A 183 31.41 -24.13 -32.56
N ILE A 184 30.31 -24.85 -32.37
CA ILE A 184 29.09 -24.35 -31.74
C ILE A 184 29.25 -24.48 -30.23
N ALA A 185 29.26 -23.35 -29.51
CA ALA A 185 29.34 -23.35 -28.05
C ALA A 185 28.00 -23.83 -27.45
N THR A 186 27.90 -25.10 -27.09
CA THR A 186 26.77 -25.57 -26.25
C THR A 186 27.17 -25.46 -24.79
N HIS A 187 26.33 -24.79 -24.01
CA HIS A 187 26.56 -24.64 -22.58
C HIS A 187 25.84 -25.76 -21.82
N TRP A 188 26.60 -26.61 -21.12
CA TRP A 188 26.07 -27.60 -20.18
C TRP A 188 26.27 -27.11 -18.73
N GLY A 189 25.20 -27.10 -17.94
CA GLY A 189 25.16 -26.61 -16.56
C GLY A 189 24.47 -25.25 -16.41
N ALA A 190 24.83 -24.50 -15.36
CA ALA A 190 24.30 -23.15 -15.08
C ALA A 190 24.87 -22.10 -16.07
N ASP A 191 24.01 -21.44 -16.83
CA ASP A 191 24.39 -20.40 -17.81
C ASP A 191 25.14 -19.20 -17.19
N PHE A 192 24.94 -18.97 -15.89
CA PHE A 192 25.66 -18.01 -15.07
C PHE A 192 26.18 -18.67 -13.80
N ASN A 193 27.44 -18.39 -13.47
CA ASN A 193 27.98 -18.68 -12.15
C ASN A 193 27.62 -17.54 -11.22
N LEU A 194 26.80 -17.82 -10.20
CA LEU A 194 26.45 -16.85 -9.16
C LEU A 194 27.54 -16.77 -8.09
N GLY A 195 27.72 -15.56 -7.58
CA GLY A 195 28.63 -15.25 -6.49
C GLY A 195 28.39 -13.83 -6.00
N HIS A 196 29.47 -13.10 -5.72
CA HIS A 196 29.35 -11.76 -5.15
C HIS A 196 30.31 -10.75 -5.79
N LEU A 197 29.83 -9.52 -5.90
CA LEU A 197 30.64 -8.34 -6.14
C LEU A 197 31.26 -7.92 -4.81
N ASP A 198 32.59 -7.98 -4.74
CA ASP A 198 33.39 -7.31 -3.73
C ASP A 198 33.71 -5.91 -4.27
N PRO A 199 33.23 -4.82 -3.63
CA PRO A 199 33.46 -3.45 -4.07
C PRO A 199 34.85 -2.91 -3.71
N VAL A 200 35.69 -3.65 -2.98
CA VAL A 200 37.00 -3.17 -2.54
C VAL A 200 37.91 -2.82 -3.73
N GLY A 201 38.52 -1.63 -3.69
CA GLY A 201 39.36 -1.12 -4.77
C GLY A 201 38.54 -0.64 -5.96
N LEU A 202 38.74 -1.26 -7.13
CA LEU A 202 37.90 -1.03 -8.32
C LEU A 202 36.73 -2.05 -8.41
N GLY A 203 36.63 -2.93 -7.42
CA GLY A 203 35.68 -4.02 -7.36
C GLY A 203 36.01 -5.20 -8.27
N LYS A 204 35.51 -6.39 -7.91
CA LYS A 204 35.61 -7.63 -8.68
C LYS A 204 34.41 -8.54 -8.41
N ILE A 205 33.96 -9.26 -9.42
CA ILE A 205 32.95 -10.32 -9.26
C ILE A 205 33.67 -11.64 -8.97
N ARG A 206 33.44 -12.21 -7.79
CA ARG A 206 33.97 -13.50 -7.37
C ARG A 206 32.90 -14.57 -7.53
N VAL A 207 33.22 -15.60 -8.31
CA VAL A 207 32.33 -16.74 -8.58
C VAL A 207 33.10 -18.05 -8.45
N ILE A 208 32.39 -19.17 -8.33
CA ILE A 208 32.99 -20.49 -8.48
C ILE A 208 32.85 -20.94 -9.93
N GLU A 209 33.98 -21.36 -10.52
CA GLU A 209 34.02 -22.05 -11.80
C GLU A 209 34.94 -23.27 -11.68
N SER A 210 34.48 -24.44 -12.14
CA SER A 210 35.27 -25.69 -12.11
C SER A 210 35.89 -25.99 -10.73
N GLN A 211 35.10 -25.81 -9.65
CA GLN A 211 35.55 -26.02 -8.26
C GLN A 211 36.72 -25.12 -7.84
N ARG A 212 36.89 -23.97 -8.47
CA ARG A 212 37.86 -22.94 -8.05
C ARG A 212 37.20 -21.59 -8.05
N GLU A 213 37.66 -20.73 -7.16
CA GLU A 213 37.22 -19.35 -7.17
C GLU A 213 37.93 -18.60 -8.29
N LYS A 214 37.16 -17.85 -9.06
CA LYS A 214 37.67 -16.96 -10.10
C LYS A 214 37.14 -15.55 -9.87
N TYR A 215 37.94 -14.59 -10.31
CA TYR A 215 37.66 -13.17 -10.21
C TYR A 215 37.51 -12.60 -11.60
N TYR A 216 36.44 -11.86 -11.82
CA TYR A 216 36.13 -11.18 -13.07
C TYR A 216 36.07 -9.67 -12.86
N ASP A 217 36.55 -8.95 -13.87
CA ASP A 217 36.51 -7.48 -13.91
C ASP A 217 35.19 -6.98 -14.54
N ASP A 218 34.30 -7.88 -14.96
CA ASP A 218 32.97 -7.60 -15.51
C ASP A 218 31.95 -8.69 -15.13
N GLY A 219 30.67 -8.40 -15.36
CA GLY A 219 29.57 -9.34 -15.14
C GLY A 219 28.25 -8.60 -14.96
N GLU A 220 27.40 -9.13 -14.09
CA GLU A 220 26.10 -8.54 -13.78
C GLU A 220 25.85 -8.54 -12.27
N VAL A 221 25.24 -7.47 -11.78
CA VAL A 221 24.87 -7.27 -10.37
C VAL A 221 23.36 -7.31 -10.26
N LEU A 222 22.84 -8.03 -9.27
CA LEU A 222 21.41 -8.09 -9.02
C LEU A 222 20.95 -6.79 -8.35
N VAL A 223 19.97 -6.14 -8.96
CA VAL A 223 19.46 -4.83 -8.57
C VAL A 223 17.95 -4.92 -8.34
N GLU A 224 17.49 -4.41 -7.21
CA GLU A 224 16.09 -4.07 -6.98
C GLU A 224 15.83 -2.65 -7.48
N THR A 225 14.86 -2.49 -8.37
CA THR A 225 14.37 -1.19 -8.83
C THR A 225 13.11 -0.84 -8.06
N GLU A 226 13.14 0.24 -7.29
CA GLU A 226 11.95 0.77 -6.63
C GLU A 226 11.08 1.54 -7.63
N PRO A 227 9.74 1.44 -7.54
CA PRO A 227 8.86 2.30 -8.32
C PRO A 227 8.90 3.73 -7.79
N PHE A 228 8.53 4.70 -8.64
CA PHE A 228 8.51 6.12 -8.25
C PHE A 228 7.10 6.62 -7.92
N ARG A 229 6.06 5.89 -8.31
CA ARG A 229 4.66 6.19 -8.00
C ARG A 229 3.78 4.95 -8.12
N TYR A 230 2.62 5.01 -7.46
CA TYR A 230 1.56 4.02 -7.61
C TYR A 230 0.26 4.62 -8.14
N GLU A 231 -0.58 3.75 -8.72
CA GLU A 231 -1.99 4.04 -8.95
C GLU A 231 -2.85 2.89 -8.40
N LEU A 232 -3.85 3.22 -7.59
CA LEU A 232 -4.84 2.26 -7.08
C LEU A 232 -6.14 2.40 -7.87
N ARG A 233 -6.59 1.31 -8.51
CA ARG A 233 -7.81 1.24 -9.33
C ARG A 233 -8.64 0.02 -8.95
N ASP A 234 -9.84 -0.08 -9.52
CA ASP A 234 -10.76 -1.22 -9.36
C ASP A 234 -11.06 -1.58 -7.89
N ILE A 235 -11.22 -0.54 -7.07
CA ILE A 235 -11.41 -0.67 -5.62
C ILE A 235 -12.79 -1.25 -5.34
N LYS A 236 -12.83 -2.35 -4.58
CA LYS A 236 -14.04 -3.04 -4.13
C LYS A 236 -13.97 -3.21 -2.63
N LEU A 237 -14.90 -2.57 -1.91
CA LEU A 237 -15.05 -2.73 -0.47
C LEU A 237 -15.78 -4.04 -0.12
N ASP A 238 -15.36 -4.67 0.97
CA ASP A 238 -16.08 -5.80 1.57
C ASP A 238 -17.20 -5.29 2.49
N ARG A 239 -18.42 -5.25 1.96
CA ARG A 239 -19.61 -4.72 2.66
C ARG A 239 -19.90 -5.40 3.99
N LEU A 240 -19.64 -6.70 4.08
CA LEU A 240 -19.99 -7.48 5.27
C LEU A 240 -19.09 -7.13 6.46
N ARG A 241 -17.91 -6.56 6.17
CA ARG A 241 -16.88 -6.20 7.14
C ARG A 241 -16.65 -4.70 7.21
N THR A 242 -17.49 -3.90 6.55
CA THR A 242 -17.46 -2.45 6.63
C THR A 242 -18.09 -1.99 7.93
N GLU A 243 -17.36 -1.17 8.67
CA GLU A 243 -17.84 -0.48 9.87
C GLU A 243 -17.93 1.02 9.58
N THR A 244 -19.09 1.60 9.86
CA THR A 244 -19.33 3.04 9.71
C THR A 244 -19.78 3.60 11.04
N GLN A 245 -19.02 4.54 11.58
CA GLN A 245 -19.35 5.28 12.79
C GLN A 245 -19.77 6.70 12.42
N GLU A 246 -20.99 7.09 12.78
CA GLU A 246 -21.55 8.41 12.51
C GLU A 246 -21.70 9.20 13.80
N ASN A 247 -21.27 10.46 13.80
CA ASN A 247 -21.40 11.36 14.92
C ASN A 247 -21.97 12.72 14.48
N LEU A 248 -23.19 13.04 14.93
CA LEU A 248 -23.81 14.33 14.66
C LEU A 248 -23.07 15.43 15.42
N THR A 249 -22.45 16.34 14.67
CA THR A 249 -21.61 17.41 15.20
C THR A 249 -22.23 18.76 14.88
N GLU A 250 -22.34 19.61 15.90
CA GLU A 250 -22.63 21.02 15.72
C GLU A 250 -21.36 21.74 15.22
N LEU A 251 -21.42 22.29 14.01
CA LEU A 251 -20.27 22.89 13.35
C LEU A 251 -20.12 24.36 13.73
N VAL A 252 -21.23 25.10 13.66
CA VAL A 252 -21.27 26.53 13.97
C VAL A 252 -22.70 26.96 14.26
N THR A 253 -22.87 27.81 15.27
CA THR A 253 -24.14 28.48 15.57
C THR A 253 -23.96 29.99 15.48
N ARG A 254 -24.89 30.65 14.80
CA ARG A 254 -24.93 32.12 14.67
C ARG A 254 -26.34 32.64 14.88
N LYS A 255 -26.41 33.85 15.43
CA LYS A 255 -27.64 34.63 15.55
C LYS A 255 -27.77 35.53 14.33
N LEU A 256 -28.90 35.47 13.64
CA LEU A 256 -29.30 36.44 12.63
C LEU A 256 -30.34 37.34 13.28
N GLU A 257 -30.12 38.66 13.23
CA GLU A 257 -30.97 39.64 13.87
C GLU A 257 -31.26 40.82 12.95
N ASN A 258 -32.50 41.30 12.99
CA ASN A 258 -32.90 42.50 12.27
C ASN A 258 -33.07 43.65 13.26
N LEU A 259 -32.08 44.55 13.28
CA LEU A 259 -32.07 45.76 14.09
C LEU A 259 -32.70 46.96 13.36
N GLU A 260 -33.13 46.78 12.11
CA GLU A 260 -33.77 47.82 11.32
C GLU A 260 -35.26 47.97 11.71
N ASP A 261 -35.86 49.08 11.30
CA ASP A 261 -37.26 49.41 11.53
C ASP A 261 -38.22 48.76 10.52
N LYS A 262 -37.69 48.00 9.55
CA LYS A 262 -38.44 47.40 8.44
C LYS A 262 -38.18 45.90 8.31
N TYR A 263 -39.13 45.20 7.70
CA TYR A 263 -38.96 43.80 7.32
C TYR A 263 -37.82 43.70 6.29
N SER A 264 -36.73 43.05 6.68
CA SER A 264 -35.45 43.09 5.95
C SER A 264 -34.84 41.70 5.82
N THR A 265 -34.09 41.48 4.75
CA THR A 265 -33.34 40.23 4.54
C THR A 265 -32.02 40.34 5.29
N VAL A 266 -31.82 39.46 6.26
CA VAL A 266 -30.58 39.34 7.02
C VAL A 266 -29.76 38.20 6.43
N GLU A 267 -28.52 38.49 6.06
CA GLU A 267 -27.58 37.53 5.48
C GLU A 267 -26.35 37.36 6.38
N THR A 268 -25.86 36.13 6.51
CA THR A 268 -24.61 35.82 7.18
C THR A 268 -23.89 34.69 6.46
N ILE A 269 -22.57 34.61 6.64
CA ILE A 269 -21.76 33.49 6.17
C ILE A 269 -21.35 32.66 7.38
N LEU A 270 -21.59 31.35 7.31
CA LEU A 270 -21.18 30.36 8.29
C LEU A 270 -19.92 29.66 7.80
N SER A 271 -18.78 30.00 8.40
CA SER A 271 -17.51 29.32 8.15
C SER A 271 -17.31 28.18 9.13
N TYR A 272 -16.96 27.00 8.62
CA TYR A 272 -16.63 25.82 9.44
C TYR A 272 -15.41 25.10 8.86
N SER A 273 -14.71 24.38 9.73
CA SER A 273 -13.55 23.57 9.33
C SER A 273 -13.62 22.19 9.95
N PHE A 274 -13.20 21.18 9.22
CA PHE A 274 -13.14 19.80 9.68
C PHE A 274 -11.87 19.12 9.20
N ASP A 275 -11.43 18.09 9.93
CA ASP A 275 -10.27 17.29 9.55
C ASP A 275 -10.72 16.14 8.65
N TYR A 276 -10.26 16.13 7.40
CA TYR A 276 -10.40 15.03 6.46
C TYR A 276 -9.22 14.08 6.61
N ASN A 277 -9.50 12.81 6.92
CA ASN A 277 -8.48 11.79 7.13
C ASN A 277 -8.66 10.64 6.14
N GLN A 278 -7.54 10.12 5.61
CA GLN A 278 -7.56 9.01 4.67
C GLN A 278 -6.31 8.13 4.83
N TYR A 279 -6.51 6.83 4.93
CA TYR A 279 -5.46 5.81 5.03
C TYR A 279 -5.90 4.56 4.26
N TRP A 280 -5.04 4.04 3.39
CA TRP A 280 -5.37 2.91 2.50
C TRP A 280 -4.64 1.62 2.86
N GLY A 281 -4.20 1.50 4.10
CA GLY A 281 -3.52 0.31 4.56
C GLY A 281 -2.11 0.19 3.99
N SER A 282 -1.48 -0.94 4.32
CA SER A 282 -0.20 -1.35 3.76
C SER A 282 -0.32 -2.77 3.23
N HIS A 283 0.50 -3.13 2.26
CA HIS A 283 0.50 -4.46 1.67
C HIS A 283 1.93 -4.99 1.62
N GLU A 284 2.10 -6.28 1.87
CA GLU A 284 3.40 -6.94 1.79
C GLU A 284 3.96 -6.83 0.36
N GLY A 285 5.26 -6.54 0.26
CA GLY A 285 5.90 -6.33 -1.03
C GLY A 285 5.68 -4.96 -1.66
N VAL A 286 4.97 -4.03 -1.00
CA VAL A 286 4.75 -2.67 -1.54
C VAL A 286 5.54 -1.64 -0.73
N ALA A 287 6.33 -0.81 -1.42
CA ALA A 287 7.10 0.25 -0.78
C ALA A 287 6.17 1.32 -0.19
N ARG A 288 6.48 1.75 1.03
CA ARG A 288 5.70 2.76 1.76
C ARG A 288 6.18 4.17 1.41
N GLY A 289 5.29 5.15 1.51
CA GLY A 289 5.63 6.56 1.35
C GLY A 289 5.84 7.01 -0.10
N LEU A 290 5.54 6.18 -1.09
CA LEU A 290 5.55 6.61 -2.49
C LEU A 290 4.27 7.39 -2.85
N PRO A 291 4.35 8.40 -3.72
CA PRO A 291 3.17 9.11 -4.23
C PRO A 291 2.20 8.14 -4.90
N THR A 292 0.93 8.20 -4.53
CA THR A 292 -0.12 7.30 -5.00
C THR A 292 -1.36 8.07 -5.42
N LYS A 293 -1.86 7.77 -6.62
CA LYS A 293 -3.17 8.24 -7.09
C LYS A 293 -4.22 7.16 -6.87
N ILE A 294 -5.36 7.54 -6.29
CA ILE A 294 -6.45 6.63 -5.99
C ILE A 294 -7.64 6.99 -6.84
N PHE A 295 -8.06 6.05 -7.68
CA PHE A 295 -9.21 6.16 -8.53
C PHE A 295 -10.40 5.46 -7.86
N GLU A 296 -11.12 6.22 -7.05
CA GLU A 296 -12.40 5.79 -6.50
C GLU A 296 -13.48 5.80 -7.60
N LYS A 297 -14.46 4.89 -7.52
CA LYS A 297 -15.56 4.79 -8.49
C LYS A 297 -16.33 6.12 -8.52
N ASP A 298 -16.78 6.59 -9.68
CA ASP A 298 -17.60 7.80 -9.81
C ASP A 298 -16.91 9.13 -9.39
N VAL A 299 -15.61 9.13 -9.09
CA VAL A 299 -14.84 10.36 -8.82
C VAL A 299 -14.04 10.75 -10.06
N SER A 300 -14.23 11.99 -10.55
CA SER A 300 -13.50 12.52 -11.72
C SER A 300 -12.05 12.89 -11.41
N VAL A 301 -11.76 13.31 -10.17
CA VAL A 301 -10.42 13.71 -9.72
C VAL A 301 -9.87 12.68 -8.72
N PRO A 302 -8.78 11.97 -9.05
CA PRO A 302 -8.22 10.98 -8.14
C PRO A 302 -7.66 11.64 -6.88
N ALA A 303 -7.75 10.94 -5.75
CA ALA A 303 -7.10 11.39 -4.53
C ALA A 303 -5.59 11.15 -4.63
N GLU A 304 -4.78 12.14 -4.22
CA GLU A 304 -3.33 12.04 -4.19
C GLU A 304 -2.85 11.90 -2.76
N ILE A 305 -2.20 10.77 -2.45
CA ILE A 305 -1.68 10.47 -1.11
C ILE A 305 -0.27 9.91 -1.19
N TYR A 306 0.30 9.59 -0.03
CA TYR A 306 1.47 8.74 0.06
C TYR A 306 1.07 7.34 0.55
N TRP A 307 1.49 6.29 -0.15
CA TRP A 307 1.09 4.92 0.16
C TRP A 307 1.41 4.51 1.59
N ALA A 308 0.50 3.81 2.25
CA ALA A 308 0.65 3.34 3.62
C ALA A 308 1.00 4.42 4.66
N LEU A 309 0.76 5.69 4.34
CA LEU A 309 0.86 6.81 5.27
C LEU A 309 -0.53 7.43 5.46
N LYS A 310 -0.84 7.82 6.68
CA LYS A 310 -2.08 8.55 6.98
C LYS A 310 -1.99 9.93 6.34
N HIS A 311 -2.96 10.25 5.50
CA HIS A 311 -3.16 11.59 4.96
C HIS A 311 -4.19 12.33 5.81
N THR A 312 -3.84 13.54 6.25
CA THR A 312 -4.72 14.41 7.04
C THR A 312 -4.71 15.79 6.41
N GLU A 313 -5.90 16.31 6.10
CA GLU A 313 -6.11 17.61 5.49
C GLU A 313 -7.17 18.36 6.29
N ARG A 314 -6.88 19.60 6.71
CA ARG A 314 -7.88 20.46 7.35
C ARG A 314 -8.65 21.22 6.28
N LYS A 315 -9.91 20.84 6.06
CA LYS A 315 -10.79 21.50 5.09
C LYS A 315 -11.58 22.61 5.77
N SER A 316 -11.76 23.72 5.07
CA SER A 316 -12.57 24.85 5.52
C SER A 316 -13.58 25.21 4.44
N GLU A 317 -14.83 25.31 4.81
CA GLU A 317 -15.96 25.59 3.91
C GLU A 317 -16.80 26.74 4.47
N ASN A 318 -17.48 27.44 3.56
CA ASN A 318 -18.33 28.58 3.89
C ASN A 318 -19.73 28.32 3.36
N LYS A 319 -20.75 28.52 4.19
CA LYS A 319 -22.15 28.40 3.80
C LYS A 319 -22.87 29.73 4.02
N ALA A 320 -23.38 30.31 2.93
CA ALA A 320 -24.19 31.51 3.01
C ALA A 320 -25.61 31.16 3.50
N VAL A 321 -26.11 31.95 4.44
CA VAL A 321 -27.46 31.83 4.98
C VAL A 321 -28.13 33.18 4.92
N HIS A 322 -29.32 33.24 4.35
CA HIS A 322 -30.15 34.44 4.36
C HIS A 322 -31.57 34.07 4.79
N THR A 323 -32.20 34.98 5.52
CA THR A 323 -33.60 34.85 5.92
C THR A 323 -34.20 36.24 6.09
N LYS A 324 -35.52 36.35 5.93
CA LYS A 324 -36.24 37.62 6.15
C LYS A 324 -36.76 37.65 7.58
N LEU A 325 -36.54 38.76 8.27
CA LEU A 325 -36.90 38.93 9.68
C LEU A 325 -37.69 40.22 9.89
N TRP A 326 -38.64 40.18 10.82
CA TRP A 326 -39.35 41.36 11.29
C TRP A 326 -38.44 42.26 12.13
N PRO A 327 -38.70 43.58 12.18
CA PRO A 327 -37.98 44.51 13.05
C PRO A 327 -37.91 44.02 14.49
N GLY A 328 -36.73 44.09 15.11
CA GLY A 328 -36.56 43.69 16.50
C GLY A 328 -36.66 42.19 16.76
N THR A 329 -36.56 41.34 15.71
CA THR A 329 -36.58 39.88 15.84
C THR A 329 -35.24 39.25 15.46
N ALA A 330 -34.98 38.08 16.04
CA ALA A 330 -33.80 37.28 15.76
C ALA A 330 -34.13 35.79 15.64
N ILE A 331 -33.23 35.06 14.99
CA ILE A 331 -33.29 33.62 14.83
C ILE A 331 -31.88 33.04 15.00
N ASN A 332 -31.78 31.92 15.72
CA ASN A 332 -30.52 31.19 15.81
C ASN A 332 -30.47 30.18 14.67
N VAL A 333 -29.35 30.17 13.97
CA VAL A 333 -29.05 29.24 12.89
C VAL A 333 -27.91 28.37 13.33
N THR A 334 -28.17 27.08 13.40
CA THR A 334 -27.18 26.07 13.74
C THR A 334 -26.88 25.23 12.51
N LEU A 335 -25.61 25.17 12.15
CA LEU A 335 -25.11 24.29 11.12
C LEU A 335 -24.71 22.97 11.77
N ARG A 336 -25.36 21.88 11.38
CA ARG A 336 -25.02 20.53 11.80
C ARG A 336 -24.47 19.73 10.64
N GLY A 337 -23.53 18.85 10.92
CA GLY A 337 -23.06 17.84 9.96
C GLY A 337 -22.82 16.51 10.67
N VAL A 338 -22.79 15.44 9.91
CA VAL A 338 -22.50 14.10 10.41
C VAL A 338 -21.04 13.81 10.13
N TYR A 339 -20.22 13.72 11.17
CA TYR A 339 -18.83 13.27 11.03
C TYR A 339 -18.82 11.75 10.94
N VAL A 340 -18.37 11.22 9.81
CA VAL A 340 -18.38 9.79 9.51
C VAL A 340 -16.94 9.28 9.56
N THR A 341 -16.73 8.16 10.27
CA THR A 341 -15.52 7.36 10.16
C THR A 341 -15.89 6.00 9.57
N LEU A 342 -15.26 5.69 8.44
CA LEU A 342 -15.43 4.47 7.69
C LEU A 342 -14.16 3.61 7.82
N GLU A 343 -14.30 2.39 8.29
CA GLU A 343 -13.24 1.38 8.26
C GLU A 343 -13.74 0.16 7.46
N ALA A 344 -13.02 -0.24 6.43
CA ALA A 344 -13.44 -1.34 5.57
C ALA A 344 -12.25 -2.11 4.97
N PRO A 345 -12.28 -3.45 4.94
CA PRO A 345 -11.41 -4.21 4.06
C PRO A 345 -11.78 -3.93 2.60
N TYR A 346 -10.78 -3.89 1.73
CA TYR A 346 -10.97 -3.72 0.30
C TYR A 346 -10.04 -4.60 -0.51
N SER A 347 -10.44 -4.85 -1.75
CA SER A 347 -9.59 -5.41 -2.80
C SER A 347 -9.48 -4.43 -3.96
N GLY A 348 -8.33 -4.36 -4.62
CA GLY A 348 -8.11 -3.45 -5.75
C GLY A 348 -6.90 -3.84 -6.58
N LYS A 349 -6.67 -3.15 -7.69
CA LYS A 349 -5.46 -3.32 -8.51
C LYS A 349 -4.50 -2.16 -8.27
N LEU A 350 -3.30 -2.48 -7.81
CA LEU A 350 -2.21 -1.53 -7.62
C LEU A 350 -1.28 -1.60 -8.83
N PHE A 351 -1.06 -0.46 -9.48
CA PHE A 351 -0.14 -0.29 -10.60
C PHE A 351 1.11 0.42 -10.11
N ALA A 352 2.28 -0.14 -10.41
CA ALA A 352 3.59 0.39 -10.08
C ALA A 352 4.29 0.91 -11.34
N PHE A 353 4.83 2.12 -11.24
CA PHE A 353 5.54 2.78 -12.35
C PHE A 353 7.03 2.92 -12.02
N TYR A 354 7.88 2.62 -12.99
CA TYR A 354 9.33 2.58 -12.85
C TYR A 354 9.99 3.57 -13.81
N TYR A 355 11.12 4.16 -13.40
CA TYR A 355 11.88 5.01 -14.31
C TYR A 355 12.44 4.21 -15.49
N GLY A 356 12.41 4.82 -16.69
CA GLY A 356 12.97 4.21 -17.91
C GLY A 356 12.13 3.08 -18.50
N SER A 357 10.89 2.90 -18.05
CA SER A 357 9.96 1.91 -18.59
C SER A 357 8.58 2.55 -18.71
N ASP A 358 7.99 2.49 -19.91
CA ASP A 358 6.63 2.97 -20.15
C ASP A 358 5.56 1.97 -19.68
N GLU A 359 5.98 0.76 -19.36
CA GLU A 359 5.12 -0.31 -18.89
C GLU A 359 4.93 -0.24 -17.36
N SER A 360 3.68 -0.28 -16.92
CA SER A 360 3.32 -0.41 -15.52
C SER A 360 3.12 -1.86 -15.13
N VAL A 361 3.63 -2.27 -13.96
CA VAL A 361 3.35 -3.60 -13.40
C VAL A 361 2.11 -3.49 -12.52
N SER A 362 1.11 -4.36 -12.73
CA SER A 362 -0.13 -4.33 -11.96
C SER A 362 -0.34 -5.61 -11.15
N ARG A 363 -0.95 -5.48 -9.96
CA ARG A 363 -1.31 -6.63 -9.11
C ARG A 363 -2.58 -6.37 -8.32
N LYS A 364 -3.35 -7.43 -8.08
CA LYS A 364 -4.46 -7.39 -7.12
C LYS A 364 -3.92 -7.39 -5.69
N ILE A 365 -4.34 -6.43 -4.89
CA ILE A 365 -4.00 -6.29 -3.47
C ILE A 365 -5.26 -6.41 -2.61
N SER A 366 -5.07 -6.71 -1.34
CA SER A 366 -6.13 -6.65 -0.32
C SER A 366 -5.59 -5.96 0.93
N ALA A 367 -6.29 -4.92 1.40
CA ALA A 367 -5.86 -4.11 2.53
C ALA A 367 -7.08 -3.53 3.24
N GLU A 368 -6.87 -2.71 4.26
CA GLU A 368 -7.90 -2.03 5.02
C GLU A 368 -7.84 -0.53 4.73
N VAL A 369 -8.98 0.07 4.41
CA VAL A 369 -9.13 1.51 4.23
C VAL A 369 -9.77 2.11 5.48
N ARG A 370 -9.27 3.28 5.89
CA ARG A 370 -9.85 4.11 6.94
C ARG A 370 -10.02 5.53 6.42
N LYS A 371 -11.25 6.04 6.42
CA LYS A 371 -11.57 7.40 5.97
C LYS A 371 -12.41 8.09 7.02
N SER A 372 -12.10 9.36 7.31
CA SER A 372 -12.96 10.21 8.14
C SER A 372 -13.28 11.51 7.40
N TYR A 373 -14.55 11.85 7.31
CA TYR A 373 -15.04 13.01 6.56
C TYR A 373 -16.37 13.53 7.13
N LEU A 374 -16.76 14.72 6.67
CA LEU A 374 -18.03 15.34 7.03
C LEU A 374 -19.08 15.04 5.94
N LYS A 375 -20.24 14.52 6.35
CA LYS A 375 -21.39 14.18 5.51
C LYS A 375 -22.61 15.00 5.93
N GLU A 376 -23.53 15.23 4.99
CA GLU A 376 -24.87 15.80 5.26
C GLU A 376 -24.87 17.11 6.07
N VAL A 377 -24.20 18.14 5.55
CA VAL A 377 -24.19 19.46 6.18
C VAL A 377 -25.54 20.17 6.02
N LYS A 378 -26.33 20.23 7.09
CA LYS A 378 -27.70 20.79 7.12
C LYS A 378 -27.78 22.01 8.03
N LEU A 379 -28.68 22.93 7.66
CA LEU A 379 -29.01 24.11 8.45
C LEU A 379 -30.26 23.83 9.27
N GLU A 380 -30.20 24.11 10.56
CA GLU A 380 -31.34 24.06 11.48
C GLU A 380 -31.61 25.46 12.00
N PHE A 381 -32.87 25.88 11.88
CA PHE A 381 -33.32 27.20 12.32
C PHE A 381 -34.11 27.06 13.62
N SER A 382 -33.79 27.86 14.63
CA SER A 382 -34.61 27.98 15.83
C SER A 382 -35.94 28.68 15.50
N PRO A 383 -36.94 28.64 16.39
CA PRO A 383 -38.05 29.57 16.33
C PRO A 383 -37.54 31.03 16.34
N VAL A 384 -38.24 31.90 15.63
CA VAL A 384 -37.98 33.35 15.65
C VAL A 384 -38.39 33.89 17.03
N TYR A 385 -37.55 34.74 17.62
CA TYR A 385 -37.82 35.36 18.92
C TYR A 385 -37.58 36.87 18.88
N PHE A 386 -38.29 37.61 19.72
CA PHE A 386 -38.06 39.06 19.89
C PHE A 386 -36.74 39.29 20.63
N ILE A 387 -35.92 40.21 20.12
CA ILE A 387 -34.59 40.50 20.67
C ILE A 387 -34.68 41.07 22.09
N GLU A 388 -35.67 41.92 22.36
CA GLU A 388 -35.80 42.64 23.63
C GLU A 388 -36.15 41.75 24.82
N ASN A 389 -37.01 40.75 24.61
CA ASN A 389 -37.59 39.96 25.69
C ASN A 389 -37.36 38.45 25.55
N GLY A 390 -36.76 37.98 24.45
CA GLY A 390 -36.49 36.56 24.20
C GLY A 390 -37.73 35.69 23.97
N THR A 391 -38.92 36.29 23.84
CA THR A 391 -40.16 35.53 23.64
C THR A 391 -40.31 35.10 22.18
N ILE A 392 -40.87 33.91 21.98
CA ILE A 392 -41.07 33.34 20.65
C ILE A 392 -42.16 34.15 19.92
N VAL A 393 -41.88 34.52 18.67
CA VAL A 393 -42.86 35.19 17.81
C VAL A 393 -43.99 34.20 17.49
N PRO A 394 -45.27 34.53 17.79
CA PRO A 394 -46.39 33.65 17.50
C PRO A 394 -46.50 33.34 16.01
N THR A 395 -46.26 32.09 15.61
CA THR A 395 -46.48 31.61 14.25
C THR A 395 -47.89 31.06 14.11
N THR A 396 -48.68 31.62 13.20
CA THR A 396 -49.95 31.02 12.75
C THR A 396 -49.64 29.91 11.75
N THR A 397 -49.88 28.66 12.13
CA THR A 397 -49.74 27.50 11.23
C THR A 397 -50.90 27.49 10.23
N THR A 398 -50.66 27.80 8.96
CA THR A 398 -51.67 27.67 7.89
C THR A 398 -51.63 26.26 7.30
N THR A 399 -52.64 25.45 7.59
CA THR A 399 -52.83 24.14 6.95
C THR A 399 -53.33 24.35 5.52
N THR A 400 -52.49 24.22 4.51
CA THR A 400 -52.90 24.32 3.10
C THR A 400 -53.54 23.00 2.67
N THR A 401 -54.87 22.93 2.69
CA THR A 401 -55.64 21.85 2.08
C THR A 401 -55.77 22.11 0.59
N THR A 402 -55.15 21.28 -0.25
CA THR A 402 -55.20 21.38 -1.71
C THR A 402 -56.59 20.97 -2.22
N SER A 403 -57.44 21.94 -2.58
CA SER A 403 -58.67 21.67 -3.34
C SER A 403 -58.53 22.17 -4.78
N THR A 404 -58.47 21.23 -5.71
CA THR A 404 -58.45 21.43 -7.16
C THR A 404 -59.80 21.98 -7.63
N SER A 405 -59.87 23.15 -8.26
CA SER A 405 -60.99 23.56 -9.14
C SER A 405 -60.64 24.78 -10.02
N THR A 406 -60.66 24.52 -11.33
CA THR A 406 -61.06 25.35 -12.49
C THR A 406 -60.96 26.88 -12.48
N THR A 407 -60.24 27.34 -13.51
CA THR A 407 -60.11 28.70 -14.05
C THR A 407 -61.41 29.46 -14.33
N THR A 408 -61.48 30.73 -13.91
CA THR A 408 -62.07 31.82 -14.71
C THR A 408 -61.50 33.18 -14.29
N HIS A 409 -61.07 33.99 -15.26
CA HIS A 409 -60.59 35.36 -15.08
C HIS A 409 -61.76 36.33 -14.84
N ALA A 410 -61.59 37.33 -13.96
CA ALA A 410 -61.45 38.76 -14.34
C ALA A 410 -61.73 39.75 -13.18
N THR A 411 -60.97 40.85 -13.23
CA THR A 411 -61.28 42.22 -12.77
C THR A 411 -60.82 42.68 -11.38
N THR A 412 -60.13 43.81 -11.45
CA THR A 412 -59.44 44.63 -10.45
C THR A 412 -60.36 45.33 -9.44
N THR A 413 -59.99 45.28 -8.16
CA THR A 413 -60.29 46.36 -7.21
C THR A 413 -59.26 46.38 -6.07
N SER A 414 -58.57 47.52 -5.95
CA SER A 414 -57.67 47.88 -4.85
C SER A 414 -58.40 47.81 -3.51
N THR A 415 -57.99 46.90 -2.64
CA THR A 415 -58.28 46.94 -1.19
C THR A 415 -57.07 46.39 -0.46
N ASN A 416 -56.62 47.08 0.59
CA ASN A 416 -55.51 46.65 1.46
C ASN A 416 -55.77 45.24 2.01
N GLU A 417 -55.16 44.25 1.37
CA GLU A 417 -55.09 42.89 1.88
C GLU A 417 -53.90 42.82 2.85
N PRO A 418 -54.09 42.39 4.11
CA PRO A 418 -52.97 42.19 5.02
C PRO A 418 -52.09 41.10 4.42
N THR A 419 -50.88 41.49 4.04
CA THR A 419 -49.87 40.56 3.55
C THR A 419 -49.68 39.46 4.60
N PRO A 420 -49.78 38.17 4.23
CA PRO A 420 -49.62 37.08 5.18
C PRO A 420 -48.25 37.18 5.84
N ILE A 421 -48.25 37.19 7.18
CA ILE A 421 -47.10 37.55 8.03
C ILE A 421 -45.92 36.57 7.94
N ASN A 422 -46.07 35.41 7.29
CA ASN A 422 -45.04 34.38 7.30
C ASN A 422 -44.92 33.65 5.96
N GLU A 423 -43.94 34.07 5.16
CA GLU A 423 -43.34 33.23 4.14
C GLU A 423 -42.31 32.32 4.84
N PRO A 424 -42.38 30.98 4.74
CA PRO A 424 -41.37 30.12 5.33
C PRO A 424 -39.99 30.51 4.79
N PRO A 425 -38.93 30.44 5.63
CA PRO A 425 -37.60 30.91 5.25
C PRO A 425 -37.19 30.25 3.93
N LEU A 426 -37.07 31.08 2.89
CA LEU A 426 -36.74 30.61 1.56
C LEU A 426 -35.23 30.41 1.51
N VAL A 427 -34.78 29.20 1.82
CA VAL A 427 -33.37 28.84 1.81
C VAL A 427 -32.94 28.64 0.35
N HIS A 428 -32.30 29.64 -0.25
CA HIS A 428 -31.60 29.41 -1.50
C HIS A 428 -30.21 28.85 -1.20
N MET A 429 -30.07 27.52 -1.29
CA MET A 429 -28.80 26.84 -1.14
C MET A 429 -27.94 27.10 -2.39
N LYS A 430 -26.94 27.98 -2.27
CA LYS A 430 -25.87 28.07 -3.26
C LYS A 430 -24.59 27.55 -2.63
N ASP A 431 -24.26 26.31 -2.95
CA ASP A 431 -22.95 25.75 -2.63
C ASP A 431 -21.90 26.50 -3.47
N GLN A 432 -21.00 27.22 -2.82
CA GLN A 432 -19.89 27.94 -3.46
C GLN A 432 -18.55 27.21 -3.27
N GLY A 433 -18.58 25.97 -2.78
CA GLY A 433 -17.42 25.08 -2.79
C GLY A 433 -17.26 24.37 -4.13
N VAL A 434 -16.02 24.09 -4.51
CA VAL A 434 -15.75 23.09 -5.54
C VAL A 434 -16.36 21.77 -5.05
N GLN A 435 -17.20 21.12 -5.86
CA GLN A 435 -17.67 19.76 -5.61
C GLN A 435 -16.46 18.82 -5.57
N HIS A 436 -15.84 18.72 -4.40
CA HIS A 436 -14.75 17.81 -4.14
C HIS A 436 -15.32 16.56 -3.53
N SER A 437 -15.04 15.42 -4.17
CA SER A 437 -15.19 14.03 -3.72
C SER A 437 -15.75 13.88 -2.29
N GLY A 438 -17.04 14.21 -2.15
CA GLY A 438 -17.82 13.96 -0.96
C GLY A 438 -18.24 12.47 -0.91
N PRO A 439 -18.96 12.06 0.14
CA PRO A 439 -19.14 10.67 0.62
C PRO A 439 -19.65 9.63 -0.39
N ASP A 440 -20.23 10.09 -1.49
CA ASP A 440 -21.15 9.29 -2.29
C ASP A 440 -20.47 8.23 -3.15
N THR A 441 -19.15 8.18 -3.26
CA THR A 441 -18.52 7.29 -4.23
C THR A 441 -18.16 5.93 -3.66
N LEU A 442 -17.51 5.91 -2.49
CA LEU A 442 -17.13 4.67 -1.84
C LEU A 442 -18.36 3.98 -1.21
N GLU A 443 -19.26 4.73 -0.57
CA GLU A 443 -20.52 4.21 -0.05
C GLU A 443 -21.45 3.71 -1.18
N LYS A 444 -21.50 4.37 -2.34
CA LYS A 444 -22.32 3.89 -3.48
C LYS A 444 -21.76 2.62 -4.11
N THR A 445 -20.45 2.36 -4.03
CA THR A 445 -19.92 1.02 -4.36
C THR A 445 -20.46 -0.06 -3.42
N LEU A 446 -20.85 0.29 -2.18
CA LEU A 446 -21.57 -0.59 -1.25
C LEU A 446 -23.04 -0.81 -1.65
N HIS A 447 -23.55 -0.14 -2.69
CA HIS A 447 -24.89 -0.42 -3.23
C HIS A 447 -24.87 -1.09 -4.63
N ASP A 448 -23.85 -0.88 -5.46
CA ASP A 448 -23.83 -1.35 -6.86
C ASP A 448 -23.27 -2.77 -7.16
N SER A 449 -22.57 -3.42 -6.24
CA SER A 449 -22.10 -4.80 -6.38
C SER A 449 -23.25 -5.82 -6.23
N PRO A 450 -23.46 -6.71 -7.21
CA PRO A 450 -24.41 -7.81 -7.08
C PRO A 450 -23.95 -8.77 -5.97
N SER A 451 -24.90 -9.15 -5.12
CA SER A 451 -24.74 -10.19 -4.11
C SER A 451 -24.62 -11.56 -4.78
N SER A 452 -23.47 -11.88 -5.36
CA SER A 452 -23.18 -13.22 -5.85
C SER A 452 -21.72 -13.54 -5.62
N ASN A 453 -21.47 -14.30 -4.55
CA ASN A 453 -20.21 -15.00 -4.34
C ASN A 453 -20.13 -16.18 -5.32
N GLU A 454 -19.61 -15.95 -6.51
CA GLU A 454 -19.08 -17.03 -7.35
C GLU A 454 -17.60 -16.76 -7.61
N VAL A 455 -16.77 -17.59 -6.95
CA VAL A 455 -15.33 -17.64 -7.16
C VAL A 455 -15.10 -18.37 -8.47
N ASN A 456 -14.81 -17.63 -9.54
CA ASN A 456 -14.34 -18.24 -10.78
C ASN A 456 -12.82 -18.39 -10.69
N SER A 457 -12.36 -19.59 -10.37
CA SER A 457 -10.95 -19.96 -10.28
C SER A 457 -10.42 -20.35 -11.66
N HIS A 458 -10.02 -19.38 -12.47
CA HIS A 458 -9.06 -19.56 -13.56
C HIS A 458 -8.73 -18.20 -14.18
N GLU A 459 -7.72 -17.52 -13.64
CA GLU A 459 -7.05 -16.43 -14.38
C GLU A 459 -5.58 -16.44 -13.96
N ALA A 460 -4.74 -17.04 -14.81
CA ALA A 460 -3.30 -16.94 -14.70
C ALA A 460 -2.88 -15.50 -15.05
N PRO A 461 -1.79 -14.97 -14.45
CA PRO A 461 -1.32 -13.64 -14.78
C PRO A 461 -0.80 -13.61 -16.22
N GLU A 462 -1.56 -12.99 -17.12
CA GLU A 462 -1.06 -12.53 -18.40
C GLU A 462 -0.10 -11.36 -18.16
N ASN A 463 1.21 -11.62 -18.30
CA ASN A 463 2.19 -10.80 -19.01
C ASN A 463 3.60 -11.09 -18.47
N MET A 464 4.25 -12.13 -19.01
CA MET A 464 5.70 -12.15 -19.17
C MET A 464 6.00 -12.57 -20.60
N SER A 465 6.55 -11.62 -21.35
CA SER A 465 7.03 -11.76 -22.72
C SER A 465 7.99 -12.95 -22.84
N SER A 466 7.54 -14.00 -23.53
CA SER A 466 8.40 -14.97 -24.19
C SER A 466 8.30 -14.76 -25.70
N ASN A 467 9.29 -14.11 -26.30
CA ASN A 467 9.65 -14.39 -27.68
C ASN A 467 11.13 -14.07 -27.94
N PRO A 468 11.97 -15.08 -28.20
CA PRO A 468 13.31 -14.89 -28.73
C PRO A 468 13.29 -14.99 -30.26
N GLY A 469 13.88 -14.01 -30.95
CA GLY A 469 14.37 -14.21 -32.31
C GLY A 469 14.09 -13.07 -33.29
N LYS A 470 15.20 -12.62 -33.90
CA LYS A 470 15.32 -11.83 -35.15
C LYS A 470 14.98 -10.34 -35.02
N ASP A 471 15.99 -9.48 -34.99
CA ASP A 471 16.68 -9.05 -36.22
C ASP A 471 18.02 -8.37 -35.93
N VAL A 472 18.99 -8.76 -36.75
CA VAL A 472 20.28 -8.12 -36.95
C VAL A 472 20.07 -6.99 -37.96
N ALA A 473 20.32 -5.74 -37.58
CA ALA A 473 20.56 -4.67 -38.54
C ALA A 473 21.44 -3.57 -37.94
N LEU A 474 22.72 -3.73 -38.20
CA LEU A 474 23.71 -2.73 -38.58
C LEU A 474 23.12 -1.35 -38.95
N ALA A 475 23.42 -0.30 -38.17
CA ALA A 475 23.34 1.08 -38.63
C ALA A 475 24.33 2.00 -37.89
N GLY A 476 25.43 2.30 -38.60
CA GLY A 476 25.89 3.66 -38.82
C GLY A 476 26.31 4.52 -37.64
N PHE A 477 27.61 4.50 -37.35
CA PHE A 477 28.31 5.60 -36.67
C PHE A 477 28.11 6.92 -37.41
N GLY A 478 27.37 7.85 -36.80
CA GLY A 478 27.36 9.27 -37.15
C GLY A 478 28.23 10.04 -36.16
N GLY A 479 29.49 10.30 -36.56
CA GLY A 479 30.40 11.15 -35.80
C GLY A 479 30.03 12.63 -35.92
N ASN A 480 30.06 13.34 -34.80
CA ASN A 480 30.36 14.76 -34.77
C ASN A 480 31.34 15.02 -33.61
N ALA A 481 32.58 15.25 -34.00
CA ALA A 481 33.68 15.63 -33.12
C ALA A 481 33.47 17.08 -32.68
N ALA A 482 33.35 17.29 -31.37
CA ALA A 482 33.54 18.59 -30.75
C ALA A 482 35.05 18.87 -30.59
N GLY A 483 35.40 20.11 -30.87
CA GLY A 483 36.76 20.62 -30.91
C GLY A 483 37.52 20.57 -29.58
N SER A 484 38.83 20.68 -29.75
CA SER A 484 39.86 20.55 -28.73
C SER A 484 40.19 21.89 -28.04
N ILE A 485 40.72 21.77 -26.82
CA ILE A 485 41.70 22.67 -26.16
C ILE A 485 41.14 23.99 -25.58
N SER A 486 41.14 24.09 -24.25
CA SER A 486 42.11 24.96 -23.57
C SER A 486 42.23 24.69 -22.06
N THR A 487 43.48 24.64 -21.66
CA THR A 487 44.07 24.63 -20.32
C THR A 487 44.01 26.01 -19.67
N ALA A 488 43.63 26.07 -18.39
CA ALA A 488 44.09 27.00 -17.35
C ALA A 488 43.34 26.58 -16.06
N GLY A 489 43.97 26.24 -14.94
CA GLY A 489 44.99 27.02 -14.25
C GLY A 489 44.29 27.86 -13.18
N SER A 490 44.10 27.31 -11.98
CA SER A 490 43.96 28.12 -10.76
C SER A 490 44.22 27.27 -9.52
N ALA A 491 45.35 27.56 -8.88
CA ALA A 491 45.70 27.14 -7.54
C ALA A 491 45.45 28.33 -6.61
N PHE A 492 44.72 28.16 -5.51
CA PHE A 492 44.77 28.96 -4.28
C PHE A 492 43.98 28.19 -3.19
N LEU A 493 44.66 27.60 -2.20
CA LEU A 493 44.88 28.09 -0.81
C LEU A 493 43.60 28.03 0.05
N THR A 494 43.49 27.13 1.03
CA THR A 494 43.69 27.33 2.50
C THR A 494 43.21 26.04 3.21
N LEU A 495 43.94 25.28 4.03
CA LEU A 495 44.51 25.43 5.39
C LEU A 495 43.49 25.66 6.55
N LEU A 496 43.62 24.84 7.61
CA LEU A 496 42.89 24.72 8.91
C LEU A 496 41.59 23.88 8.88
N LEU A 497 41.26 22.96 9.82
CA LEU A 497 41.64 22.78 11.23
C LEU A 497 41.72 21.28 11.65
N THR A 498 42.63 21.08 12.60
CA THR A 498 42.82 20.04 13.65
C THR A 498 41.55 19.37 14.23
N VAL A 499 41.53 18.03 14.37
CA VAL A 499 41.90 17.23 15.58
C VAL A 499 41.08 17.56 16.84
N PHE A 500 40.17 16.64 17.21
CA PHE A 500 39.70 16.34 18.57
C PHE A 500 39.45 14.81 18.60
N MET A 501 40.36 14.02 19.19
CA MET A 501 40.26 13.41 20.54
C MET A 501 38.93 12.67 20.75
N SER A 502 38.87 11.33 20.66
CA SER A 502 39.27 10.34 21.68
C SER A 502 38.56 10.51 23.03
N LEU A 503 37.48 9.75 23.21
CA LEU A 503 37.18 8.98 24.41
C LEU A 503 36.51 7.67 23.99
#